data_AF-A0A9D0IGG7-F1
#
_entry.id   AF-A0A9D0IGG7-F1
#
_cell.length_a   1.000
_cell.length_b   1.000
_cell.length_c   1.000
_cell.angle_alpha   90.00
_cell.angle_beta   90.00
_cell.angle_gamma   90.00
#
_symmetry.space_group_name_H-M   'P 1'
#
loop_
_entity.id
_entity.type
_entity.pdbx_description
1 polymer ?
#
loop_
_entity_poly.entity_id
_entity_poly.type
_entity_poly.pdbx_seq_one_letter_code
_entity_poly.pdbx_strand_id
1 'polypeptide(L)'
;LNARYEFEDSVRLMDGGTQGLFLLPWVSSVSRLLIFDAIDFGLAPGELRVMRDDDVPQYMGAKKVSMHQTGFQEVLVSARLLNDRPQQLALIGVQPEQLDDYGGSLRDGTRRRIPEAVERACTLLRQWGVAFRERETPLASVDLIGPGELDMASYELGRPPQ
;
A
#
# COMPACT_ATOMS: atom_id res chain seq x y z
N LEU A 1 4.27 -8.53 -2.03
CA LEU A 1 3.40 -8.95 -3.17
C LEU A 1 4.25 -9.24 -4.42
N ASN A 2 4.93 -8.23 -4.99
CA ASN A 2 5.80 -8.37 -6.17
C ASN A 2 6.86 -9.49 -6.05
N ALA A 3 7.49 -9.62 -4.88
CA ALA A 3 8.50 -10.65 -4.64
C ALA A 3 8.01 -12.09 -4.87
N ARG A 4 6.76 -12.41 -4.49
CA ARG A 4 6.23 -13.78 -4.44
C ARG A 4 5.34 -14.15 -5.61
N TYR A 5 4.77 -13.17 -6.29
CA TYR A 5 3.78 -13.41 -7.34
C TYR A 5 4.16 -12.71 -8.62
N GLU A 6 3.84 -13.37 -9.72
CA GLU A 6 3.90 -12.82 -11.06
C GLU A 6 2.48 -12.54 -11.54
N PHE A 7 2.28 -11.34 -12.07
CA PHE A 7 1.00 -10.86 -12.56
C PHE A 7 1.06 -10.68 -14.08
N GLU A 8 -0.10 -10.70 -14.73
CA GLU A 8 -0.21 -10.34 -16.14
C GLU A 8 0.11 -8.86 -16.39
N ASP A 9 0.42 -8.51 -17.64
CA ASP A 9 0.76 -7.13 -18.06
C ASP A 9 -0.34 -6.10 -17.73
N SER A 10 -1.58 -6.55 -17.52
CA SER A 10 -2.71 -5.73 -17.11
C SER A 10 -2.62 -5.22 -15.66
N VAL A 11 -1.70 -5.77 -14.86
CA VAL A 11 -1.49 -5.39 -13.45
C VAL A 11 -0.20 -4.61 -13.32
N ARG A 12 -0.34 -3.34 -12.92
CA ARG A 12 0.80 -2.52 -12.53
C ARG A 12 0.93 -2.50 -11.01
N LEU A 13 2.09 -2.94 -10.53
CA LEU A 13 2.51 -2.74 -9.16
C LEU A 13 3.43 -1.51 -9.13
N MET A 14 3.31 -0.68 -8.09
CA MET A 14 4.03 0.58 -7.97
C MET A 14 4.26 0.89 -6.50
N ASP A 15 5.43 1.45 -6.18
CA ASP A 15 5.65 2.14 -4.92
C ASP A 15 5.23 3.61 -5.09
N GLY A 16 4.08 3.96 -4.51
CA GLY A 16 3.54 5.31 -4.58
C GLY A 16 4.21 6.29 -3.62
N GLY A 17 4.96 5.78 -2.63
CA GLY A 17 5.56 6.55 -1.55
C GLY A 17 4.65 7.68 -1.07
N THR A 18 5.18 8.90 -1.09
CA THR A 18 4.52 10.09 -0.56
C THR A 18 4.17 11.08 -1.66
N GLN A 19 3.95 10.59 -2.88
CA GLN A 19 3.89 11.41 -4.09
C GLN A 19 2.59 12.23 -4.26
N GLY A 20 1.57 12.01 -3.42
CA GLY A 20 0.34 12.81 -3.42
C GLY A 20 -0.28 12.93 -4.81
N LEU A 21 -0.63 14.16 -5.24
CA LEU A 21 -1.25 14.46 -6.54
C LEU A 21 -0.49 13.94 -7.77
N PHE A 22 0.81 13.67 -7.68
CA PHE A 22 1.56 13.06 -8.79
C PHE A 22 1.09 11.62 -9.10
N LEU A 23 0.33 10.99 -8.20
CA LEU A 23 -0.28 9.68 -8.42
C LEU A 23 -1.58 9.75 -9.23
N LEU A 24 -2.15 10.94 -9.43
CA LEU A 24 -3.43 11.12 -10.11
C LEU A 24 -3.50 10.48 -11.50
N PRO A 25 -2.50 10.63 -12.41
CA PRO A 25 -2.56 9.99 -13.73
C PRO A 25 -2.62 8.46 -13.66
N TRP A 26 -1.98 7.86 -12.65
CA TRP A 26 -2.02 6.41 -12.42
C TRP A 26 -3.36 5.97 -11.86
N VAL A 27 -3.91 6.71 -10.89
CA VAL A 27 -5.23 6.41 -10.30
C VAL A 27 -6.34 6.56 -11.35
N SER A 28 -6.25 7.59 -12.19
CA SER A 28 -7.23 7.85 -13.26
C SER A 28 -7.14 6.87 -14.44
N SER A 29 -6.05 6.12 -14.58
CA SER A 29 -5.86 5.19 -15.71
C SER A 29 -6.24 3.75 -15.41
N VAL A 30 -6.70 3.42 -14.19
CA VAL A 30 -7.01 2.06 -13.78
C VAL A 30 -8.47 1.87 -13.45
N SER A 31 -9.03 0.72 -13.85
CA SER A 31 -10.40 0.35 -13.46
C SER A 31 -10.47 -0.13 -12.01
N ARG A 32 -9.35 -0.60 -11.45
CA ARG A 32 -9.27 -1.17 -10.10
C ARG A 32 -7.98 -0.74 -9.41
N LEU A 33 -8.10 -0.36 -8.15
CA LEU A 33 -6.98 0.14 -7.36
C LEU A 33 -6.93 -0.58 -6.00
N LEU A 34 -5.81 -1.24 -5.71
CA LEU A 34 -5.50 -1.83 -4.41
C LEU A 34 -4.33 -1.08 -3.78
N ILE A 35 -4.52 -0.61 -2.56
CA ILE A 35 -3.54 0.18 -1.82
C ILE A 35 -3.10 -0.60 -0.58
N PHE A 36 -1.82 -0.50 -0.24
CA PHE A 36 -1.27 -0.91 1.04
C PHE A 36 -0.74 0.32 1.76
N ASP A 37 -1.06 0.48 3.04
CA ASP A 37 -0.58 1.62 3.81
C ASP A 37 -0.50 1.31 5.32
N ALA A 38 0.32 2.05 6.05
CA ALA A 38 0.31 2.07 7.51
C ALA A 38 -0.61 3.22 7.96
N ILE A 39 -1.76 2.88 8.54
CA ILE A 39 -2.81 3.87 8.83
C ILE A 39 -3.17 3.84 10.31
N ASP A 40 -3.27 5.02 10.91
CA ASP A 40 -3.78 5.16 12.27
C ASP A 40 -5.31 5.04 12.26
N PHE A 41 -5.79 3.85 12.59
CA PHE A 41 -7.21 3.57 12.76
C PHE A 41 -7.69 3.87 14.20
N GLY A 42 -6.80 4.27 15.11
CA GLY A 42 -7.07 4.31 16.55
C GLY A 42 -7.34 2.92 17.14
N LEU A 43 -6.76 1.88 16.54
CA LEU A 43 -6.91 0.48 16.93
C LEU A 43 -5.68 -0.04 17.67
N ALA A 44 -5.68 -1.32 18.04
CA ALA A 44 -4.50 -1.94 18.64
C ALA A 44 -3.35 -2.02 17.62
N PRO A 45 -2.09 -1.75 18.02
CA PRO A 45 -0.95 -1.88 17.12
C PRO A 45 -0.87 -3.23 16.40
N GLY A 46 -0.58 -3.19 15.10
CA GLY A 46 -0.54 -4.36 14.24
C GLY A 46 -1.92 -4.92 13.89
N GLU A 47 -3.03 -4.25 14.22
CA GLU A 47 -4.36 -4.62 13.72
C GLU A 47 -4.46 -4.32 12.22
N LEU A 48 -4.85 -5.33 11.45
CA LEU A 48 -5.01 -5.24 10.00
C LEU A 48 -6.47 -4.99 9.64
N ARG A 49 -6.71 -4.03 8.74
CA ARG A 49 -8.03 -3.71 8.19
C ARG A 49 -8.02 -3.81 6.68
N VAL A 50 -9.16 -4.25 6.14
CA VAL A 50 -9.45 -4.22 4.70
C VAL A 50 -10.68 -3.37 4.52
N MET A 51 -10.57 -2.31 3.74
CA MET A 51 -11.65 -1.39 3.39
C MET A 51 -11.88 -1.41 1.89
N ARG A 52 -13.11 -1.10 1.47
CA ARG A 52 -13.51 -1.13 0.07
C ARG A 52 -14.30 0.12 -0.31
N ASP A 53 -14.08 0.57 -1.54
CA ASP A 53 -14.87 1.59 -2.21
C ASP A 53 -15.07 2.83 -1.33
N ASP A 54 -16.32 3.17 -0.99
CA ASP A 54 -16.65 4.39 -0.26
C ASP A 54 -16.14 4.40 1.18
N ASP A 55 -15.77 3.26 1.76
CA ASP A 55 -15.12 3.21 3.07
C ASP A 55 -13.69 3.78 2.98
N VAL A 56 -13.00 3.62 1.85
CA VAL A 56 -11.59 4.03 1.73
C VAL A 56 -11.40 5.54 1.96
N PRO A 57 -12.10 6.45 1.25
CA PRO A 57 -11.98 7.89 1.51
C PRO A 57 -12.43 8.30 2.91
N GLN A 58 -13.43 7.62 3.48
CA GLN A 58 -13.97 7.95 4.80
C GLN A 58 -12.92 7.76 5.90
N TYR A 59 -12.16 6.67 5.84
CA TYR A 59 -11.11 6.40 6.82
C TYR A 59 -9.84 7.22 6.58
N MET A 60 -9.49 7.54 5.34
CA MET A 60 -8.33 8.39 5.05
C MET A 60 -8.53 9.83 5.55
N GLY A 61 -9.77 10.30 5.67
CA GLY A 61 -10.08 11.66 6.16
C GLY A 61 -10.42 11.76 7.65
N ALA A 62 -10.54 10.65 8.40
CA ALA A 62 -11.25 10.65 9.68
C ALA A 62 -10.46 11.04 10.93
N LYS A 63 -9.11 11.07 10.98
CA LYS A 63 -8.37 11.46 12.20
C LYS A 63 -6.87 11.67 11.94
N LYS A 64 -6.23 12.47 12.83
CA LYS A 64 -4.80 12.87 12.87
C LYS A 64 -3.96 12.30 11.72
N VAL A 65 -4.11 12.98 10.60
CA VAL A 65 -3.64 12.54 9.30
C VAL A 65 -2.13 12.73 9.26
N SER A 66 -1.37 11.66 9.08
CA SER A 66 0.03 11.77 8.66
C SER A 66 0.07 12.59 7.36
N MET A 67 1.08 13.45 7.16
CA MET A 67 1.21 14.30 5.96
C MET A 67 1.05 13.51 4.64
N HIS A 68 1.34 12.21 4.65
CA HIS A 68 1.23 11.32 3.48
C HIS A 68 -0.20 10.86 3.19
N GLN A 69 -1.07 10.78 4.20
CA GLN A 69 -2.47 10.37 4.05
C GLN A 69 -3.35 11.50 3.49
N THR A 70 -3.04 12.76 3.82
CA THR A 70 -3.71 13.94 3.23
C THR A 70 -3.52 13.98 1.72
N GLY A 71 -2.30 13.70 1.25
CA GLY A 71 -1.97 13.76 -0.17
C GLY A 71 -2.69 12.72 -1.03
N PHE A 72 -2.95 11.52 -0.51
CA PHE A 72 -3.65 10.49 -1.28
C PHE A 72 -5.18 10.68 -1.29
N GLN A 73 -5.75 11.22 -0.21
CA GLN A 73 -7.16 11.62 -0.22
C GLN A 73 -7.43 12.68 -1.28
N GLU A 74 -6.54 13.66 -1.44
CA GLU A 74 -6.63 14.67 -2.51
C GLU A 74 -6.62 14.03 -3.90
N VAL A 75 -5.83 12.97 -4.12
CA VAL A 75 -5.83 12.21 -5.37
C VAL A 75 -7.19 11.57 -5.63
N LEU A 76 -7.75 10.86 -4.65
CA LEU A 76 -9.04 10.19 -4.79
C LEU A 76 -10.19 11.18 -5.05
N VAL A 77 -10.16 12.32 -4.35
CA VAL A 77 -11.14 13.40 -4.58
C VAL A 77 -10.98 14.00 -5.98
N SER A 78 -9.75 14.26 -6.43
CA SER A 78 -9.47 14.81 -7.76
C SER A 78 -9.93 13.85 -8.86
N ALA A 79 -9.61 12.56 -8.75
CA ALA A 79 -10.06 11.54 -9.70
C ALA A 79 -11.59 11.47 -9.78
N ARG A 80 -12.28 11.60 -8.63
CA ARG A 80 -13.75 11.65 -8.59
C ARG A 80 -14.29 12.91 -9.28
N LEU A 81 -13.69 14.08 -9.08
CA LEU A 81 -14.12 15.32 -9.73
C LEU A 81 -13.92 15.28 -11.25
N LEU A 82 -12.90 14.55 -11.71
CA LEU A 82 -12.63 14.32 -13.13
C LEU A 82 -13.49 13.20 -13.75
N ASN A 83 -14.33 12.53 -12.96
CA ASN A 83 -15.09 11.33 -13.34
C ASN A 83 -14.22 10.12 -13.75
N ASP A 84 -12.95 10.12 -13.36
CA ASP A 84 -11.96 9.07 -13.68
C ASP A 84 -11.62 8.22 -12.45
N ARG A 85 -12.55 8.07 -11.50
CA ARG A 85 -12.30 7.24 -10.32
C ARG A 85 -12.25 5.75 -10.70
N PRO A 86 -11.40 4.94 -10.05
CA PRO A 86 -11.46 3.49 -10.18
C PRO A 86 -12.86 2.96 -9.86
N GLN A 87 -13.32 1.96 -10.63
CA GLN A 87 -14.61 1.30 -10.42
C GLN A 87 -14.63 0.43 -9.16
N GLN A 88 -13.46 -0.13 -8.81
CA GLN A 88 -13.27 -0.88 -7.57
C GLN A 88 -12.04 -0.36 -6.85
N LEU A 89 -12.19 -0.04 -5.58
CA LEU A 89 -11.13 0.47 -4.73
C LEU A 89 -11.02 -0.39 -3.48
N ALA A 90 -9.80 -0.74 -3.09
CA ALA A 90 -9.56 -1.40 -1.81
C ALA A 90 -8.30 -0.87 -1.14
N LEU A 91 -8.32 -0.85 0.18
CA LEU A 91 -7.19 -0.49 1.02
C LEU A 91 -6.96 -1.60 2.04
N ILE A 92 -5.74 -2.11 2.09
CA ILE A 92 -5.25 -2.99 3.15
C ILE A 92 -4.33 -2.15 4.02
N GLY A 93 -4.84 -1.75 5.18
CA GLY A 93 -4.08 -0.94 6.14
C GLY A 93 -3.69 -1.74 7.37
N VAL A 94 -2.54 -1.41 7.95
CA VAL A 94 -2.12 -1.95 9.25
C VAL A 94 -1.92 -0.80 10.23
N GLN A 95 -2.48 -0.93 11.44
CA GLN A 95 -2.25 0.01 12.53
C GLN A 95 -0.75 0.02 12.89
N PRO A 96 -0.05 1.17 12.78
CA PRO A 96 1.32 1.27 13.21
C PRO A 96 1.44 1.27 14.74
N GLU A 97 2.56 0.75 15.24
CA GLU A 97 2.92 0.80 16.66
C GLU A 97 3.37 2.19 17.13
N GLN A 98 4.05 2.95 16.26
CA GLN A 98 4.50 4.30 16.54
C GLN A 98 4.44 5.12 15.25
N LEU A 99 3.88 6.33 15.33
CA LEU A 99 3.72 7.25 14.19
C LEU A 99 4.81 8.33 14.15
N ASP A 100 5.47 8.58 15.27
CA ASP A 100 6.39 9.71 15.43
C ASP A 100 7.86 9.39 15.05
N ASP A 101 8.17 8.18 14.58
CA ASP A 101 9.51 7.81 14.05
C ASP A 101 9.55 8.00 12.53
N TYR A 102 9.66 9.26 12.10
CA TYR A 102 9.80 9.63 10.69
C TYR A 102 11.07 9.01 10.09
N GLY A 103 10.92 8.08 9.15
CA GLY A 103 12.03 7.30 8.61
C GLY A 103 12.47 6.14 9.51
N GLY A 104 11.58 5.65 10.37
CA GLY A 104 11.76 4.39 11.10
C GLY A 104 11.46 3.16 10.25
N SER A 105 12.16 2.06 10.50
CA SER A 105 11.81 0.74 9.94
C SER A 105 10.47 0.25 10.52
N LEU A 106 9.78 -0.65 9.79
CA LEU A 106 8.59 -1.33 10.29
C LEU A 106 8.91 -2.05 11.60
N ARG A 107 8.19 -1.71 12.67
CA ARG A 107 8.27 -2.44 13.95
C ARG A 107 7.74 -3.86 13.77
N ASP A 108 8.20 -4.76 14.63
CA ASP A 108 7.98 -6.20 14.48
C ASP A 108 6.51 -6.60 14.42
N GLY A 109 5.62 -5.92 15.14
CA GLY A 109 4.18 -6.21 15.09
C GLY A 109 3.56 -5.87 13.75
N THR A 110 3.85 -4.70 13.17
CA THR A 110 3.40 -4.34 11.82
C THR A 110 4.04 -5.24 10.76
N ARG A 111 5.35 -5.54 10.90
CA ARG A 111 6.09 -6.44 9.98
C ARG A 111 5.48 -7.86 9.94
N ARG A 112 5.10 -8.41 11.09
CA ARG A 112 4.47 -9.75 11.17
C ARG A 112 3.13 -9.84 10.44
N ARG A 113 2.51 -8.71 10.10
CA ARG A 113 1.26 -8.66 9.32
C ARG A 113 1.45 -8.66 7.82
N ILE A 114 2.68 -8.51 7.31
CA ILE A 114 2.95 -8.51 5.87
C ILE A 114 2.43 -9.80 5.19
N PRO A 115 2.67 -11.02 5.72
CA PRO A 115 2.11 -12.24 5.12
C PRO A 115 0.58 -12.21 5.04
N GLU A 116 -0.08 -11.81 6.12
CA GLU A 116 -1.55 -11.68 6.17
C GLU A 116 -2.04 -10.64 5.15
N ALA A 117 -1.40 -9.47 5.06
CA ALA A 117 -1.75 -8.44 4.09
C ALA A 117 -1.63 -8.93 2.63
N VAL A 118 -0.58 -9.70 2.33
CA VAL A 118 -0.39 -10.32 1.02
C VAL A 118 -1.48 -11.36 0.72
N GLU A 119 -1.87 -12.19 1.69
CA GLU A 119 -2.97 -13.15 1.52
C GLU A 119 -4.33 -12.46 1.27
N ARG A 120 -4.62 -11.38 2.02
CA ARG A 120 -5.82 -10.56 1.81
C ARG A 120 -5.82 -9.93 0.41
N ALA A 121 -4.68 -9.45 -0.06
CA ALA A 121 -4.52 -8.92 -1.40
C ALA A 121 -4.76 -9.97 -2.48
N CYS A 122 -4.14 -11.14 -2.36
CA CYS A 122 -4.38 -12.24 -3.29
C CYS A 122 -5.86 -12.64 -3.34
N THR A 123 -6.54 -12.64 -2.19
CA THR A 123 -7.98 -12.90 -2.12
C THR A 123 -8.78 -11.83 -2.87
N LEU A 124 -8.48 -10.55 -2.66
CA LEU A 124 -9.13 -9.43 -3.35
C LEU A 124 -8.90 -9.49 -4.86
N LEU A 125 -7.65 -9.71 -5.28
CA LEU A 125 -7.27 -9.79 -6.69
C LEU A 125 -7.99 -10.95 -7.39
N ARG A 126 -8.14 -12.11 -6.73
CA ARG A 126 -8.96 -13.23 -7.25
C ARG A 126 -10.44 -12.86 -7.36
N GLN A 127 -11.00 -12.13 -6.38
CA GLN A 127 -12.39 -11.66 -6.45
C GLN A 127 -12.61 -10.66 -7.59
N TRP A 128 -11.59 -9.89 -7.93
CA TRP A 128 -11.58 -9.05 -9.12
C TRP A 128 -11.34 -9.84 -10.41
N GLY A 129 -11.01 -11.13 -10.34
CA GLY A 129 -10.69 -11.93 -11.52
C GLY A 129 -9.33 -11.58 -12.13
N VAL A 130 -8.40 -11.04 -11.34
CA VAL A 130 -7.01 -10.84 -11.74
C VAL A 130 -6.28 -12.17 -11.64
N ALA A 131 -5.67 -12.60 -12.74
CA ALA A 131 -4.83 -13.79 -12.77
C ALA A 131 -3.40 -13.46 -12.30
N PHE A 132 -2.83 -14.37 -11.51
CA PHE A 132 -1.46 -14.32 -11.05
C PHE A 132 -0.98 -15.71 -10.67
N ARG A 133 0.33 -15.94 -10.76
CA ARG A 133 0.99 -17.19 -10.34
C ARG A 133 1.98 -16.92 -9.23
N GLU A 134 2.10 -17.87 -8.31
CA GLU A 134 3.19 -17.85 -7.33
C GLU A 134 4.50 -18.19 -8.04
N ARG A 135 5.57 -17.48 -7.67
CA ARG A 135 6.90 -17.74 -8.21
C ARG A 135 7.52 -18.92 -7.47
N GLU A 136 8.20 -19.81 -8.21
CA GLU A 136 8.97 -20.90 -7.60
C GLU A 136 10.14 -20.35 -6.75
N THR A 137 10.76 -19.28 -7.24
CA THR A 137 11.81 -18.54 -6.54
C THR A 137 11.39 -17.08 -6.40
N PRO A 138 11.36 -16.50 -5.18
CA PRO A 138 11.08 -15.08 -5.01
C PRO A 138 12.09 -14.20 -5.77
N LEU A 139 11.63 -13.03 -6.21
CA LEU A 139 12.52 -12.05 -6.85
C LEU A 139 13.66 -11.63 -5.92
N ALA A 140 14.83 -11.39 -6.50
CA ALA A 140 15.97 -10.80 -5.80
C ALA A 140 15.68 -9.33 -5.46
N SER A 141 16.36 -8.79 -4.44
CA SER A 141 16.14 -7.42 -3.94
C SER A 141 16.28 -6.33 -5.01
N VAL A 142 17.13 -6.55 -6.02
CA VAL A 142 17.34 -5.62 -7.14
C VAL A 142 16.17 -5.55 -8.12
N ASP A 143 15.30 -6.57 -8.13
CA ASP A 143 14.15 -6.66 -9.03
C ASP A 143 12.83 -6.29 -8.34
N LEU A 144 12.90 -5.89 -7.05
CA LEU A 144 11.74 -5.45 -6.29
C LEU A 144 11.33 -4.03 -6.69
N ILE A 145 10.04 -3.74 -6.53
CA ILE A 145 9.49 -2.41 -6.77
C ILE A 145 9.86 -1.48 -5.62
N GLY A 146 10.40 -0.32 -5.98
CA GLY A 146 11.02 0.64 -5.06
C GLY A 146 12.54 0.66 -5.25
N PRO A 147 13.26 1.72 -4.83
CA PRO A 147 14.71 1.70 -4.81
C PRO A 147 15.21 0.51 -3.98
N GLY A 148 16.26 -0.19 -4.44
CA GLY A 148 16.86 -1.32 -3.71
C GLY A 148 17.35 -0.97 -2.29
N GLU A 149 17.49 0.32 -1.98
CA GLU A 149 17.76 0.87 -0.65
C GLU A 149 16.58 0.76 0.33
N LEU A 150 15.37 0.51 -0.16
CA LEU A 150 14.17 0.19 0.64
C LEU A 150 13.97 -1.31 0.84
N ASP A 151 14.86 -2.15 0.31
CA ASP A 151 14.99 -3.52 0.81
C ASP A 151 15.27 -3.44 2.32
N MET A 152 14.44 -4.09 3.14
CA MET A 152 14.47 -3.90 4.60
C MET A 152 15.86 -4.12 5.18
N ALA A 153 16.61 -5.10 4.66
CA ALA A 153 17.98 -5.38 5.09
C ALA A 153 18.94 -4.22 4.77
N SER A 154 18.85 -3.66 3.56
CA SER A 154 19.67 -2.53 3.11
C SER A 154 19.28 -1.23 3.83
N TYR A 155 17.99 -1.00 4.05
CA TYR A 155 17.47 0.15 4.78
C TYR A 155 17.93 0.15 6.25
N GLU A 156 17.86 -1.01 6.92
CA GLU A 156 18.32 -1.15 8.30
C GLU A 156 19.84 -1.01 8.43
N LEU A 157 20.61 -1.50 7.46
CA LEU A 157 22.08 -1.34 7.45
C LEU A 157 22.53 0.11 7.25
N GLY A 158 21.76 0.91 6.49
CA GLY A 158 22.09 2.30 6.17
C GLY A 158 21.71 3.32 7.25
N ARG A 159 21.05 2.90 8.33
CA ARG A 159 20.50 3.82 9.34
C ARG A 159 21.61 4.37 10.26
N PRO A 160 21.68 5.69 10.50
CA PRO A 160 22.51 6.23 11.57
C PRO A 160 22.01 5.72 12.95
N PRO A 161 22.91 5.39 13.89
CA PRO A 161 22.51 4.93 15.22
C PRO A 161 21.73 6.03 15.97
N GLN A 162 20.76 5.60 16.81
CA GLN A 162 19.97 6.48 17.69
C GLN A 162 20.83 7.12 18.79
#